data_AF-A0A9F2RFK7-F1
#
_entry.id   AF-A0A9F2RFK7-F1
#
_cell.length_a   1.000
_cell.length_b   1.000
_cell.length_c   1.000
_cell.angle_alpha   90.00
_cell.angle_beta   90.00
_cell.angle_gamma   90.00
#
_symmetry.space_group_name_H-M   'P 1'
#
loop_
_entity.id
_entity.type
_entity.pdbx_description
1 polymer ?
#
loop_
_entity_poly.entity_id
_entity_poly.type
_entity_poly.pdbx_seq_one_letter_code
_entity_poly.pdbx_strand_id
1 'polypeptide(L)'
;FQRVRDLLKCGRVAIGGETDECDRYIAPTVLVDVKAWEPIMQEEVFGPILPIFTVKDLEEAIQFINCGERPLAAYAFSCDCKVVNRVLDCVSSGGFCGNDTITQATLVTLPLGGI
;
A
#
# COMPACT_ATOMS: atom_id res chain seq x y z
N PHE A 1 -8.79 14.69 -7.92
CA PHE A 1 -8.51 14.33 -9.31
C PHE A 1 -7.10 14.74 -9.72
N GLN A 2 -6.80 16.04 -9.88
CA GLN A 2 -5.50 16.50 -10.40
C GLN A 2 -4.29 15.90 -9.67
N ARG A 3 -4.26 15.97 -8.33
CA ARG A 3 -3.19 15.38 -7.51
C ARG A 3 -2.94 13.91 -7.86
N VAL A 4 -3.99 13.09 -7.82
CA VAL A 4 -3.91 11.65 -8.11
C VAL A 4 -3.52 11.40 -9.57
N ARG A 5 -4.05 12.18 -10.52
CA ARG A 5 -3.65 12.11 -11.94
C ARG A 5 -2.16 12.38 -12.11
N ASP A 6 -1.59 13.34 -11.38
CA ASP A 6 -0.16 13.66 -11.45
C ASP A 6 0.72 12.51 -10.93
N LEU A 7 0.22 11.66 -10.02
CA LEU A 7 0.94 10.48 -9.56
C LEU A 7 1.14 9.42 -10.65
N LEU A 8 0.32 9.42 -11.72
CA LEU A 8 0.49 8.53 -12.89
C LEU A 8 1.79 8.78 -13.66
N LYS A 9 2.46 9.90 -13.40
CA LYS A 9 3.77 10.22 -13.98
C LYS A 9 4.93 9.50 -13.28
N CYS A 10 4.67 8.83 -12.15
CA CYS A 10 5.66 8.05 -11.41
C CYS A 10 5.76 6.64 -12.01
N GLY A 11 6.98 6.08 -12.06
CA GLY A 11 7.20 4.73 -12.58
C GLY A 11 6.62 4.49 -13.99
N ARG A 12 6.11 3.29 -14.22
CA ARG A 12 5.52 2.86 -15.50
C ARG A 12 4.15 2.23 -15.28
N VAL A 13 3.18 2.64 -16.10
CA VAL A 13 1.85 2.03 -16.12
C VAL A 13 1.92 0.61 -16.68
N ALA A 14 1.52 -0.37 -15.86
CA ALA A 14 1.40 -1.77 -16.27
C ALA A 14 -0.04 -2.16 -16.66
N ILE A 15 -1.03 -1.59 -15.96
CA ILE A 15 -2.47 -1.83 -16.15
C ILE A 15 -3.19 -0.50 -15.93
N GLY A 16 -4.21 -0.19 -16.75
CA GLY A 16 -5.05 1.01 -16.61
C GLY A 16 -4.38 2.28 -17.14
N GLY A 17 -4.55 3.39 -16.41
CA GLY A 17 -4.01 4.71 -16.76
C GLY A 17 -4.98 5.62 -17.51
N GLU A 18 -6.18 5.14 -17.85
CA GLU A 18 -7.22 5.95 -18.46
C GLU A 18 -7.77 6.97 -17.46
N THR A 19 -7.97 8.20 -17.93
CA THR A 19 -8.55 9.29 -17.11
C THR A 19 -9.59 10.06 -17.89
N ASP A 20 -10.65 10.48 -17.22
CA ASP A 20 -11.61 11.47 -17.72
C ASP A 20 -11.69 12.63 -16.71
N GLU A 21 -11.28 13.81 -17.13
CA GLU A 21 -11.28 14.99 -16.28
C GLU A 21 -12.68 15.57 -16.06
N CYS A 22 -13.59 15.41 -17.03
CA CYS A 22 -14.98 15.87 -16.91
C CYS A 22 -15.70 15.08 -15.81
N ASP A 23 -15.52 13.76 -15.79
CA ASP A 23 -16.14 12.88 -14.80
C ASP A 23 -15.29 12.69 -13.53
N ARG A 24 -14.08 13.27 -13.49
CA ARG A 24 -13.06 13.04 -12.44
C ARG A 24 -12.74 11.56 -12.26
N TYR A 25 -12.78 10.80 -13.34
CA TYR A 25 -12.57 9.36 -13.37
C TYR A 25 -11.10 9.03 -13.60
N ILE A 26 -10.56 8.11 -12.80
CA ILE A 26 -9.25 7.49 -13.02
C ILE A 26 -9.49 5.98 -12.96
N ALA A 27 -9.10 5.24 -14.00
CA ALA A 27 -9.24 3.80 -14.01
C ALA A 27 -8.35 3.14 -12.93
N PRO A 28 -8.73 1.97 -12.39
CA PRO A 28 -7.84 1.17 -11.55
C PRO A 28 -6.51 0.93 -12.26
N THR A 29 -5.44 1.49 -11.68
CA THR A 29 -4.13 1.57 -12.32
C THR A 29 -3.08 0.88 -11.48
N VAL A 30 -2.23 0.07 -12.11
CA VAL A 30 -1.06 -0.54 -11.47
C VAL A 30 0.19 0.10 -12.03
N LEU A 31 1.03 0.65 -11.15
CA LEU A 31 2.34 1.19 -11.51
C LEU A 31 3.43 0.22 -11.07
N VAL A 32 4.38 -0.04 -11.96
CA VAL A 32 5.59 -0.83 -11.70
C VAL A 32 6.82 0.04 -11.92
N ASP A 33 8.00 -0.47 -11.54
CA ASP A 33 9.28 0.24 -11.67
C ASP A 33 9.35 1.56 -10.89
N VAL A 34 8.44 1.75 -9.92
CA VAL A 34 8.40 2.94 -9.04
C VAL A 34 9.64 3.01 -8.16
N LYS A 35 10.08 4.22 -7.83
CA LYS A 35 11.22 4.46 -6.93
C LYS A 35 10.73 4.97 -5.58
N ALA A 36 11.45 4.58 -4.53
CA ALA A 36 11.11 4.96 -3.16
C ALA A 36 10.94 6.47 -2.96
N TRP A 37 11.72 7.30 -3.66
CA TRP A 37 11.68 8.77 -3.55
C TRP A 37 10.63 9.44 -4.46
N GLU A 38 9.92 8.68 -5.30
CA GLU A 38 8.88 9.26 -6.16
C GLU A 38 7.67 9.69 -5.32
N PRO A 39 6.95 10.75 -5.71
CA PRO A 39 5.79 11.26 -4.97
C PRO A 39 4.77 10.20 -4.57
N ILE A 40 4.49 9.22 -5.43
CA ILE A 40 3.51 8.16 -5.13
C ILE A 40 3.90 7.27 -3.94
N MET A 41 5.19 7.23 -3.59
CA MET A 41 5.72 6.49 -2.44
C MET A 41 5.94 7.37 -1.20
N GLN A 42 5.72 8.68 -1.31
CA GLN A 42 6.00 9.67 -0.24
C GLN A 42 4.74 10.23 0.42
N GLU A 43 3.60 10.14 -0.25
CA GLU A 43 2.31 10.59 0.27
C GLU A 43 1.24 9.52 0.12
N GLU A 44 0.16 9.65 0.90
CA GLU A 44 -0.98 8.76 0.77
C GLU A 44 -1.70 8.97 -0.59
N VAL A 45 -1.81 7.87 -1.34
CA VAL A 45 -2.39 7.92 -2.70
C VAL A 45 -3.85 8.38 -2.66
N PHE A 46 -4.68 7.80 -1.77
CA PHE A 46 -6.12 8.07 -1.68
C PHE A 46 -6.83 8.11 -3.05
N GLY A 47 -6.52 7.12 -3.90
CA GLY A 47 -7.01 7.02 -5.27
C GLY A 47 -6.76 5.64 -5.86
N PRO A 48 -7.28 5.37 -7.08
CA PRO A 48 -7.27 4.03 -7.67
C PRO A 48 -5.93 3.70 -8.34
N ILE A 49 -4.81 4.02 -7.69
CA ILE A 49 -3.46 3.74 -8.19
C ILE A 49 -2.74 2.85 -7.18
N LEU A 50 -2.28 1.69 -7.62
CA LEU A 50 -1.53 0.72 -6.83
C LEU A 50 -0.06 0.66 -7.30
N PRO A 51 0.89 1.31 -6.59
CA PRO A 51 2.31 1.14 -6.88
C PRO A 51 2.83 -0.21 -6.40
N ILE A 52 3.63 -0.88 -7.24
CA ILE A 52 4.36 -2.11 -6.90
C ILE A 52 5.84 -1.76 -6.76
N PHE A 53 6.31 -1.76 -5.51
CA PHE A 53 7.72 -1.61 -5.18
C PHE A 53 8.33 -2.97 -4.86
N THR A 54 9.29 -3.41 -5.66
CA THR A 54 9.97 -4.70 -5.47
C THR A 54 11.14 -4.56 -4.52
N VAL A 55 11.18 -5.41 -3.51
CA VAL A 55 12.30 -5.58 -2.58
C VAL A 55 12.93 -6.95 -2.77
N LYS A 56 14.17 -7.11 -2.34
CA LYS A 56 14.96 -8.32 -2.46
C LYS A 56 14.44 -9.44 -1.56
N ASP A 57 14.05 -9.10 -0.33
CA ASP A 57 13.62 -10.06 0.68
C ASP A 57 12.70 -9.44 1.74
N LEU A 58 12.23 -10.29 2.65
CA LEU A 58 11.30 -9.91 3.73
C LEU A 58 11.90 -8.87 4.67
N GLU A 59 13.20 -8.94 4.94
CA GLU A 59 13.85 -8.04 5.89
C GLU A 59 13.94 -6.63 5.30
N GLU A 60 14.26 -6.50 4.01
CA GLU A 60 14.19 -5.22 3.30
C GLU A 60 12.76 -4.65 3.28
N ALA A 61 11.73 -5.50 3.11
CA ALA A 61 10.33 -5.07 3.19
C ALA A 61 9.99 -4.45 4.55
N ILE A 62 10.37 -5.14 5.64
CA ILE A 62 10.10 -4.70 7.01
C ILE A 62 10.85 -3.41 7.31
N GLN A 63 12.13 -3.31 6.91
CA GLN A 63 12.93 -2.10 7.08
C GLN A 63 12.33 -0.92 6.32
N PHE A 64 11.90 -1.13 5.08
CA PHE A 64 11.27 -0.11 4.27
C PHE A 64 10.02 0.46 4.94
N ILE A 65 9.13 -0.41 5.46
CA ILE A 65 7.91 0.01 6.15
C ILE A 65 8.25 0.78 7.43
N ASN A 66 9.20 0.27 8.23
CA ASN A 66 9.59 0.88 9.51
C ASN A 66 10.33 2.21 9.37
N CYS A 67 10.89 2.52 8.19
CA CYS A 67 11.47 3.84 7.89
C CYS A 67 10.41 4.92 7.63
N GLY A 68 9.17 4.54 7.33
CA GLY A 68 8.06 5.46 7.14
C GLY A 68 7.31 5.80 8.43
N GLU A 69 6.26 6.61 8.29
CA GLU A 69 5.28 6.78 9.37
C GLU A 69 4.49 5.48 9.59
N ARG A 70 4.05 5.26 10.84
CA ARG A 70 3.31 4.04 11.20
C ARG A 70 1.96 4.02 10.49
N PRO A 71 1.66 3.00 9.66
CA PRO A 71 0.42 2.97 8.92
C PRO A 71 -0.76 2.61 9.81
N LEU A 72 -1.97 3.01 9.38
CA LEU A 72 -3.21 2.58 10.02
C LEU A 72 -3.39 1.06 9.92
N ALA A 73 -3.02 0.46 8.79
CA ALA A 73 -3.11 -0.97 8.57
C ALA A 73 -1.90 -1.52 7.82
N ALA A 74 -1.44 -2.71 8.22
CA ALA A 74 -0.46 -3.49 7.48
C ALA A 74 -1.06 -4.84 7.05
N TYR A 75 -0.71 -5.28 5.84
CA TYR A 75 -1.20 -6.53 5.25
C TYR A 75 -0.04 -7.41 4.80
N ALA A 76 -0.12 -8.70 5.11
CA ALA A 76 0.90 -9.67 4.70
C ALA A 76 0.25 -10.87 4.02
N PHE A 77 0.69 -11.19 2.81
CA PHE A 77 0.21 -12.32 2.02
C PHE A 77 1.32 -13.38 1.89
N SER A 78 1.09 -14.56 2.45
CA SER A 78 2.00 -15.72 2.35
C SER A 78 1.31 -17.02 2.77
N CYS A 79 1.70 -18.12 2.14
CA CYS A 79 1.33 -19.47 2.58
C CYS A 79 2.17 -19.95 3.78
N ASP A 80 3.31 -19.30 4.06
CA ASP A 80 4.14 -19.59 5.24
C ASP A 80 3.74 -18.69 6.40
N CYS A 81 3.17 -19.29 7.45
CA CYS A 81 2.76 -18.57 8.65
C CYS A 81 3.93 -17.89 9.37
N LYS A 82 5.16 -18.38 9.21
CA LYS A 82 6.35 -17.73 9.78
C LYS A 82 6.61 -16.37 9.15
N VAL A 83 6.35 -16.23 7.85
CA VAL A 83 6.47 -14.94 7.15
C VAL A 83 5.42 -13.96 7.65
N VAL A 84 4.15 -14.38 7.72
CA VAL A 84 3.05 -13.53 8.21
C VAL A 84 3.30 -13.07 9.66
N ASN A 85 3.67 -14.01 10.55
CA ASN A 85 3.97 -13.69 11.94
C ASN A 85 5.20 -12.78 12.07
N ARG A 86 6.23 -12.97 11.22
CA ARG A 86 7.40 -12.10 11.23
C ARG A 86 7.05 -10.65 10.88
N VAL A 87 6.14 -10.43 9.93
CA VAL A 87 5.66 -9.06 9.62
C VAL A 87 4.88 -8.51 10.81
N LEU A 88 3.95 -9.28 11.37
CA LEU A 88 3.16 -8.88 12.54
C LEU A 88 4.04 -8.47 13.74
N ASP A 89 5.09 -9.24 14.02
CA ASP A 89 5.97 -9.02 15.17
C ASP A 89 6.94 -7.83 14.97
N CYS A 90 7.22 -7.45 13.73
CA CYS A 90 8.27 -6.47 13.40
C CYS A 90 7.77 -5.17 12.79
N VAL A 91 6.50 -5.08 12.37
CA VAL A 91 5.88 -3.86 11.82
C VAL A 91 4.87 -3.30 12.79
N SER A 92 5.05 -2.04 13.20
CA SER A 92 4.08 -1.33 14.03
C SER A 92 3.02 -0.65 13.16
N SER A 93 1.75 -1.00 13.39
CA SER A 93 0.59 -0.43 12.69
C SER A 93 -0.63 -0.40 13.61
N GLY A 94 -1.66 0.37 13.24
CA GLY A 94 -2.92 0.41 13.98
C GLY A 94 -3.68 -0.92 13.98
N GLY A 95 -3.66 -1.63 12.86
CA GLY A 95 -4.22 -2.96 12.71
C GLY A 95 -3.48 -3.81 11.68
N PHE A 96 -3.63 -5.13 11.78
CA PHE A 96 -2.96 -6.08 10.90
C PHE A 96 -3.94 -7.12 10.36
N CYS A 97 -3.79 -7.51 9.08
CA CYS A 97 -4.51 -8.64 8.51
C CYS A 97 -3.56 -9.52 7.69
N GLY A 98 -3.58 -10.83 7.95
CA GLY A 98 -2.84 -11.83 7.19
C GLY A 98 -3.73 -12.46 6.13
N ASN A 99 -3.25 -12.51 4.89
CA ASN A 99 -3.93 -13.10 3.73
C ASN A 99 -5.29 -12.49 3.36
N ASP A 100 -5.59 -11.29 3.86
CA ASP A 100 -6.79 -10.53 3.50
C ASP A 100 -6.52 -9.03 3.70
N THR A 101 -7.45 -8.18 3.25
CA THR A 101 -7.42 -6.73 3.44
C THR A 101 -8.74 -6.24 4.00
N ILE A 102 -8.74 -5.13 4.76
CA ILE A 102 -9.93 -4.41 5.26
C ILE A 102 -10.78 -5.19 6.29
N THR A 103 -10.80 -6.52 6.26
CA THR A 103 -11.66 -7.38 7.08
C THR A 103 -11.53 -7.09 8.58
N GLN A 104 -10.34 -6.73 9.08
CA GLN A 104 -10.15 -6.38 10.48
C GLN A 104 -10.99 -5.17 10.93
N ALA A 105 -11.30 -4.24 10.02
CA ALA A 105 -12.12 -3.06 10.30
C ALA A 105 -13.63 -3.37 10.41
N THR A 106 -14.05 -4.57 9.97
CA THR A 106 -15.45 -5.00 10.03
C THR A 106 -15.82 -5.70 11.34
N LEU A 107 -14.82 -6.11 12.12
CA LEU A 107 -14.99 -6.85 13.36
C LEU A 107 -15.21 -5.91 14.54
N VAL A 108 -16.47 -5.79 14.99
CA VAL A 108 -16.85 -4.94 16.13
C VAL A 108 -16.17 -5.29 17.46
N THR A 109 -15.59 -6.47 17.56
CA THR A 109 -14.83 -6.94 18.74
C THR A 109 -13.37 -6.46 18.75
N LEU A 110 -12.87 -5.95 17.63
CA LEU A 110 -11.52 -5.40 17.53
C LEU A 110 -11.56 -3.87 17.63
N PRO A 111 -10.66 -3.24 18.40
CA PRO A 111 -10.52 -1.79 18.36
C PRO A 111 -10.01 -1.34 16.99
N LEU A 112 -10.55 -0.24 16.47
CA LEU A 112 -10.13 0.40 15.23
C LEU A 112 -9.52 1.77 15.53
N GLY A 113 -8.23 1.93 15.27
CA GLY A 113 -7.51 3.18 15.49
C GLY A 113 -6.05 3.09 15.03
N GLY A 114 -5.39 4.25 14.92
CA GLY A 114 -3.95 4.35 14.67
C GLY A 114 -3.11 4.27 15.95
N ILE A 115 -1.80 4.48 15.81
CA ILE A 115 -0.80 4.46 16.90
C ILE A 115 0.16 5.65 16.81
#